data_AF-A0A2P5FIN5-F1
#
_entry.id   AF-A0A2P5FIN5-F1
#
_cell.length_a   1.000
_cell.length_b   1.000
_cell.length_c   1.000
_cell.angle_alpha   90.00
_cell.angle_beta   90.00
_cell.angle_gamma   90.00
#
_symmetry.space_group_name_H-M   'P 1'
#
loop_
_entity.id
_entity.type
_entity.pdbx_description
1 polymer ?
#
loop_
_entity_poly.entity_id
_entity_poly.type
_entity_poly.pdbx_seq_one_letter_code
_entity_poly.pdbx_strand_id
1 'polypeptide(L)'
;MKLYFPKTINQANFLPRQAADSIPFSTQKLPEILNHFSVKPNSIEAKIMKQTIGECEVPSIKGEVKFCATSLEYLIEFSVSRLGRQVQVHSTEVVNEGTKQVYRIAQNGVEKIGDKSVICHKQNYVYAVFYCHEVNATRAYSVSLAASDGTKAKAVAVCHTDTRFWSPQHLAFQVLKVKPGTVPVCHFLPNGNLIWVTSS
;
A
#
# COMPACT_ATOMS: atom_id res chain seq x y z
N MET A 1 12.40 -8.65 16.03
CA MET A 1 11.10 -7.97 15.83
C MET A 1 10.05 -9.03 15.54
N LYS A 2 8.92 -9.03 16.24
CA LYS A 2 7.82 -9.96 15.95
C LYS A 2 6.99 -9.39 14.80
N LEU A 3 7.10 -9.98 13.61
CA LEU A 3 6.42 -9.51 12.41
C LEU A 3 5.36 -10.51 11.96
N TYR A 4 4.36 -9.97 11.27
CA TYR A 4 3.32 -10.73 10.61
C TYR A 4 3.14 -10.16 9.21
N PHE A 5 3.48 -10.96 8.21
CA PHE A 5 3.19 -10.64 6.81
C PHE A 5 1.94 -11.43 6.42
N PRO A 6 0.75 -10.81 6.40
CA PRO A 6 -0.47 -11.51 6.04
C PRO A 6 -0.36 -12.04 4.61
N LYS A 7 -0.94 -13.23 4.38
CA LYS A 7 -1.17 -13.69 3.01
C LYS A 7 -2.09 -12.72 2.31
N THR A 8 -1.82 -12.43 1.05
CA THR A 8 -2.75 -11.66 0.22
C THR A 8 -4.02 -12.49 0.02
N ILE A 9 -5.07 -12.17 0.78
CA ILE A 9 -6.36 -12.89 0.72
C ILE A 9 -7.09 -12.55 -0.59
N ASN A 10 -6.93 -11.33 -1.07
CA ASN A 10 -7.51 -10.88 -2.33
C ASN A 10 -6.60 -11.22 -3.53
N GLN A 11 -6.85 -12.36 -4.17
CA GLN A 11 -6.17 -12.78 -5.41
C GLN A 11 -6.79 -12.20 -6.68
N ALA A 12 -7.67 -11.19 -6.56
CA ALA A 12 -8.27 -10.57 -7.73
C ALA A 12 -7.20 -9.99 -8.67
N ASN A 13 -7.47 -10.14 -9.96
CA ASN A 13 -6.65 -9.67 -11.07
C ASN A 13 -7.12 -8.28 -11.53
N PHE A 14 -6.26 -7.58 -12.26
CA PHE A 14 -6.66 -6.35 -12.94
C PHE A 14 -7.71 -6.63 -14.00
N LEU A 15 -8.66 -5.71 -14.14
CA LEU A 15 -9.46 -5.62 -15.34
C LEU A 15 -8.68 -4.84 -16.41
N PRO A 16 -8.86 -5.14 -17.71
CA PRO A 16 -8.41 -4.25 -18.77
C PRO A 16 -8.97 -2.85 -18.56
N ARG A 17 -8.18 -1.81 -18.87
CA ARG A 17 -8.60 -0.41 -18.66
C ARG A 17 -10.00 -0.11 -19.16
N GLN A 18 -10.35 -0.53 -20.38
CA GLN A 18 -11.68 -0.29 -20.96
C GLN A 18 -12.82 -0.89 -20.12
N ALA A 19 -12.60 -2.08 -19.55
CA ALA A 19 -13.59 -2.69 -18.66
C ALA A 19 -13.66 -1.96 -17.32
N ALA A 20 -12.52 -1.59 -16.74
CA ALA A 20 -12.47 -0.81 -15.50
C ALA A 20 -13.15 0.57 -15.65
N ASP A 21 -12.89 1.29 -16.75
CA ASP A 21 -13.46 2.60 -17.07
C ASP A 21 -14.99 2.53 -17.29
N SER A 22 -15.51 1.37 -17.69
CA SER A 22 -16.96 1.16 -17.87
C SER A 22 -17.72 0.99 -16.55
N ILE A 23 -17.01 0.81 -15.44
CA ILE A 23 -17.59 0.54 -14.11
C ILE A 23 -17.38 1.78 -13.24
N PRO A 24 -18.45 2.38 -12.68
CA PRO A 24 -18.28 3.53 -11.81
C PRO A 24 -17.48 3.14 -10.55
N PHE A 25 -16.63 4.04 -10.07
CA PHE A 25 -15.87 3.86 -8.84
C PHE A 25 -16.13 5.03 -7.88
N SER A 26 -17.33 5.06 -7.31
CA SER A 26 -17.74 6.07 -6.31
C SER A 26 -18.76 5.50 -5.34
N THR A 27 -18.72 5.95 -4.08
CA THR A 27 -19.70 5.53 -3.06
C THR A 27 -21.12 5.95 -3.42
N GLN A 28 -21.28 7.05 -4.16
CA GLN A 28 -22.59 7.53 -4.66
C GLN A 28 -23.23 6.56 -5.66
N LYS A 29 -22.39 5.78 -6.36
CA LYS A 29 -22.79 4.82 -7.39
C LYS A 29 -22.75 3.38 -6.89
N LEU A 30 -22.59 3.18 -5.58
CA LEU A 30 -22.46 1.85 -4.99
C LEU A 30 -23.59 0.87 -5.39
N PRO A 31 -24.88 1.23 -5.42
CA PRO A 31 -25.93 0.31 -5.85
C PRO A 31 -25.73 -0.23 -7.27
N GLU A 32 -25.27 0.63 -8.20
CA GLU A 32 -24.99 0.26 -9.60
C GLU A 32 -23.80 -0.71 -9.66
N ILE A 33 -22.75 -0.44 -8.89
CA ILE A 33 -21.55 -1.29 -8.81
C ILE A 33 -21.89 -2.67 -8.22
N LEU A 34 -22.65 -2.71 -7.13
CA LEU A 34 -23.06 -3.97 -6.51
C LEU A 34 -23.92 -4.81 -7.47
N ASN A 35 -24.82 -4.17 -8.21
CA ASN A 35 -25.64 -4.85 -9.21
C ASN A 35 -24.77 -5.41 -10.36
N HIS A 36 -23.80 -4.64 -10.85
CA HIS A 36 -22.88 -5.08 -11.92
C HIS A 36 -22.12 -6.36 -11.55
N PHE A 37 -21.62 -6.45 -10.31
CA PHE A 37 -20.91 -7.64 -9.83
C PHE A 37 -21.81 -8.68 -9.16
N SER A 38 -23.13 -8.51 -9.18
CA SER A 38 -24.08 -9.41 -8.51
C SER A 38 -23.79 -9.59 -7.01
N VAL A 39 -23.25 -8.55 -6.35
CA VAL A 39 -22.95 -8.56 -4.92
C VAL A 39 -24.20 -8.17 -4.13
N LYS A 40 -24.60 -9.02 -3.19
CA LYS A 40 -25.80 -8.78 -2.38
C LYS A 40 -25.63 -7.49 -1.54
N PRO A 41 -26.58 -6.54 -1.58
CA PRO A 41 -26.56 -5.38 -0.69
C PRO A 41 -26.48 -5.79 0.79
N ASN A 42 -25.77 -4.99 1.59
CA ASN A 42 -25.53 -5.21 3.03
C ASN A 42 -24.69 -6.44 3.41
N SER A 43 -24.21 -7.23 2.44
CA SER A 43 -23.24 -8.30 2.67
C SER A 43 -21.91 -7.76 3.21
N ILE A 44 -21.07 -8.65 3.76
CA ILE A 44 -19.70 -8.29 4.19
C ILE A 44 -18.92 -7.75 3.00
N GLU A 45 -19.04 -8.38 1.84
CA GLU A 45 -18.39 -7.95 0.59
C GLU A 45 -18.84 -6.54 0.16
N ALA A 46 -20.14 -6.25 0.19
CA ALA A 46 -20.65 -4.90 -0.12
C ALA A 46 -20.11 -3.83 0.85
N LYS A 47 -19.95 -4.17 2.13
CA LYS A 47 -19.35 -3.27 3.13
C LYS A 47 -17.87 -3.02 2.84
N ILE A 48 -17.12 -4.07 2.50
CA ILE A 48 -15.71 -3.98 2.12
C ILE A 48 -15.53 -3.13 0.85
N MET A 49 -16.38 -3.33 -0.17
CA MET A 49 -16.36 -2.53 -1.38
C MET A 49 -16.66 -1.05 -1.08
N LYS A 50 -17.69 -0.77 -0.28
CA LYS A 50 -18.03 0.59 0.15
C LYS A 50 -16.87 1.26 0.90
N GLN A 51 -16.25 0.52 1.82
CA GLN A 51 -15.11 1.02 2.59
C GLN A 51 -13.94 1.36 1.67
N THR A 52 -13.58 0.45 0.76
CA THR A 52 -12.48 0.65 -0.20
C THR A 52 -12.69 1.91 -1.05
N ILE A 53 -13.88 2.08 -1.63
CA ILE A 53 -14.18 3.26 -2.43
C ILE A 53 -14.17 4.52 -1.54
N GLY A 54 -14.71 4.43 -0.33
CA GLY A 54 -14.71 5.54 0.63
C GLY A 54 -13.30 6.00 1.00
N GLU A 55 -12.38 5.07 1.26
CA GLU A 55 -10.96 5.37 1.55
C GLU A 55 -10.27 6.11 0.38
N CYS A 56 -10.61 5.73 -0.85
CA CYS A 56 -10.16 6.41 -2.06
C CYS A 56 -10.73 7.83 -2.20
N GLU A 57 -11.97 8.07 -1.76
CA GLU A 57 -12.65 9.36 -1.83
C GLU A 57 -12.26 10.33 -0.71
N VAL A 58 -11.64 9.86 0.38
CA VAL A 58 -11.12 10.75 1.43
C VAL A 58 -10.17 11.78 0.78
N PRO A 59 -10.16 13.07 1.14
CA PRO A 59 -9.19 14.01 0.62
C PRO A 59 -7.73 13.66 0.99
N SER A 60 -6.76 14.05 0.18
CA SER A 60 -5.34 13.95 0.54
C SER A 60 -4.98 14.85 1.71
N ILE A 61 -4.05 14.43 2.55
CA ILE A 61 -3.45 15.32 3.55
C ILE A 61 -2.41 16.25 2.90
N LYS A 62 -2.01 17.31 3.62
CA LYS A 62 -0.98 18.23 3.12
C LYS A 62 0.33 17.49 2.87
N GLY A 63 0.83 17.58 1.64
CA GLY A 63 2.06 16.89 1.21
C GLY A 63 1.85 15.45 0.76
N GLU A 64 0.59 15.00 0.64
CA GLU A 64 0.22 13.75 -0.01
C GLU A 64 -0.43 14.03 -1.37
N VAL A 65 -0.09 13.25 -2.38
CA VAL A 65 -0.86 13.11 -3.61
C VAL A 65 -1.26 11.66 -3.73
N LYS A 66 -2.54 11.37 -3.88
CA LYS A 66 -3.05 10.00 -3.94
C LYS A 66 -4.01 9.78 -5.09
N PHE A 67 -4.18 8.52 -5.43
CA PHE A 67 -5.03 8.07 -6.53
C PHE A 67 -5.35 6.58 -6.36
N CYS A 68 -6.60 6.19 -6.62
CA CYS A 68 -6.96 4.78 -6.66
C CYS A 68 -6.97 4.26 -8.09
N ALA A 69 -5.97 3.45 -8.41
CA ALA A 69 -5.83 2.81 -9.71
C ALA A 69 -6.75 1.59 -9.80
N THR A 70 -7.72 1.67 -10.70
CA THR A 70 -8.67 0.58 -11.02
C THR A 70 -8.18 -0.34 -12.14
N SER A 71 -7.04 -0.03 -12.75
CA SER A 71 -6.38 -0.83 -13.79
C SER A 71 -4.87 -0.80 -13.62
N LEU A 72 -4.17 -1.70 -14.32
CA LEU A 72 -2.70 -1.74 -14.30
C LEU A 72 -2.13 -0.48 -14.97
N GLU A 73 -2.76 -0.02 -16.04
CA GLU A 73 -2.38 1.16 -16.80
C GLU A 73 -2.44 2.40 -15.90
N TYR A 74 -3.53 2.57 -15.15
CA TYR A 74 -3.67 3.68 -14.21
C TYR A 74 -2.64 3.64 -13.07
N LEU A 75 -2.29 2.44 -12.60
CA LEU A 75 -1.24 2.25 -11.59
C LEU A 75 0.11 2.74 -12.12
N ILE A 76 0.47 2.34 -13.34
CA ILE A 76 1.74 2.74 -13.98
C ILE A 76 1.73 4.23 -14.31
N GLU A 77 0.66 4.75 -14.91
CA GLU A 77 0.51 6.16 -15.27
C GLU A 77 0.67 7.07 -14.05
N PHE A 78 0.00 6.74 -12.94
CA PHE A 78 0.13 7.50 -11.71
C PHE A 78 1.58 7.47 -11.21
N SER A 79 2.18 6.29 -11.03
CA SER A 79 3.56 6.16 -10.54
C SER A 79 4.58 6.92 -11.39
N VAL A 80 4.49 6.79 -12.72
CA VAL A 80 5.39 7.47 -13.67
C VAL A 80 5.14 8.97 -13.69
N SER A 81 3.89 9.44 -13.53
CA SER A 81 3.59 10.89 -13.45
C SER A 81 4.25 11.56 -12.24
N ARG A 82 4.47 10.81 -11.15
CA ARG A 82 5.07 11.31 -9.91
C ARG A 82 6.59 11.20 -9.90
N LEU A 83 7.14 10.13 -10.47
CA LEU A 83 8.56 9.78 -10.36
C LEU A 83 9.36 9.98 -11.65
N GLY A 84 8.70 10.12 -12.80
CA GLY A 84 9.33 10.05 -14.11
C GLY A 84 9.33 8.62 -14.67
N ARG A 85 9.94 8.44 -15.84
CA ARG A 85 9.91 7.16 -16.59
C ARG A 85 10.97 6.14 -16.14
N GLN A 86 12.04 6.59 -15.50
CA GLN A 86 13.11 5.73 -15.02
C GLN A 86 12.78 5.32 -13.59
N VAL A 87 12.05 4.20 -13.47
CA VAL A 87 11.53 3.71 -12.20
C VAL A 87 11.83 2.23 -12.01
N GLN A 88 12.07 1.85 -10.76
CA GLN A 88 12.14 0.47 -10.30
C GLN A 88 10.95 0.17 -9.38
N VAL A 89 10.50 -1.08 -9.41
CA VAL A 89 9.40 -1.55 -8.58
C VAL A 89 9.94 -2.57 -7.59
N HIS A 90 9.57 -2.42 -6.32
CA HIS A 90 9.88 -3.40 -5.28
C HIS A 90 8.60 -3.82 -4.57
N SER A 91 8.64 -5.02 -3.99
CA SER A 91 7.59 -5.58 -3.14
C SER A 91 8.23 -6.35 -1.99
N THR A 92 7.46 -6.58 -0.94
CA THR A 92 7.87 -7.48 0.15
C THR A 92 7.68 -8.93 -0.28
N GLU A 93 8.74 -9.72 -0.20
CA GLU A 93 8.79 -11.14 -0.56
C GLU A 93 9.09 -11.99 0.69
N VAL A 94 8.19 -12.92 1.02
CA VAL A 94 8.29 -13.79 2.20
C VAL A 94 7.91 -15.22 1.81
N VAL A 95 8.76 -16.20 2.13
CA VAL A 95 8.51 -17.61 1.77
C VAL A 95 7.37 -18.23 2.58
N ASN A 96 7.27 -17.87 3.87
CA ASN A 96 6.27 -18.41 4.81
C ASN A 96 5.26 -17.34 5.25
N GLU A 97 4.51 -16.79 4.28
CA GLU A 97 3.43 -15.83 4.56
C GLU A 97 2.36 -16.39 5.52
N GLY A 98 1.70 -15.50 6.26
CA GLY A 98 0.59 -15.86 7.14
C GLY A 98 1.00 -16.45 8.50
N THR A 99 2.31 -16.51 8.80
CA THR A 99 2.81 -16.96 10.11
C THR A 99 3.45 -15.80 10.87
N LYS A 100 3.06 -15.61 12.13
CA LYS A 100 3.75 -14.68 13.04
C LYS A 100 5.11 -15.26 13.40
N GLN A 101 6.19 -14.53 13.11
CA GLN A 101 7.54 -14.97 13.40
C GLN A 101 8.40 -13.85 13.97
N VAL A 102 9.47 -14.24 14.66
CA VAL A 102 10.49 -13.30 15.14
C VAL A 102 11.60 -13.22 14.10
N TYR A 103 11.72 -12.06 13.47
CA TYR A 103 12.77 -11.76 12.51
C TYR A 103 13.86 -10.89 13.14
N ARG A 104 15.09 -11.07 12.68
CA ARG A 104 16.20 -10.14 12.86
C ARG A 104 16.61 -9.58 11.50
N ILE A 105 17.13 -8.36 11.50
CA ILE A 105 17.74 -7.78 10.31
C ILE A 105 19.07 -8.50 10.09
N ALA A 106 19.31 -8.97 8.87
CA ALA A 106 20.57 -9.61 8.51
C ALA A 106 21.73 -8.59 8.58
N GLN A 107 22.97 -9.07 8.75
CA GLN A 107 24.13 -8.18 8.71
C GLN A 107 24.18 -7.43 7.37
N ASN A 108 24.36 -6.11 7.40
CA ASN A 108 24.27 -5.22 6.24
C ASN A 108 22.96 -5.38 5.44
N GLY A 109 21.89 -5.85 6.10
CA GLY A 109 20.61 -6.16 5.48
C GLY A 109 19.68 -4.97 5.32
N VAL A 110 20.17 -3.73 5.32
CA VAL A 110 19.36 -2.53 5.10
C VAL A 110 20.00 -1.72 3.98
N GLU A 111 19.25 -1.50 2.92
CA GLU A 111 19.66 -0.75 1.75
C GLU A 111 18.64 0.34 1.47
N LYS A 112 19.10 1.59 1.30
CA LYS A 112 18.23 2.68 0.87
C LYS A 112 17.97 2.52 -0.63
N ILE A 113 16.71 2.38 -1.02
CA ILE A 113 16.31 2.19 -2.42
C ILE A 113 15.70 3.45 -3.05
N GLY A 114 15.38 4.48 -2.25
CA GLY A 114 14.93 5.76 -2.80
C GLY A 114 14.63 6.83 -1.74
N ASP A 115 14.85 8.10 -2.10
CA ASP A 115 14.43 9.28 -1.32
C ASP A 115 13.08 9.86 -1.78
N LYS A 116 12.54 9.30 -2.88
CA LYS A 116 11.22 9.61 -3.43
C LYS A 116 10.56 8.32 -3.87
N SER A 117 9.30 8.12 -3.48
CA SER A 117 8.58 6.89 -3.81
C SER A 117 7.07 7.11 -3.95
N VAL A 118 6.45 6.25 -4.74
CA VAL A 118 5.00 6.05 -4.77
C VAL A 118 4.71 4.68 -4.17
N ILE A 119 3.88 4.63 -3.13
CA ILE A 119 3.44 3.40 -2.51
C ILE A 119 2.04 3.08 -3.01
N CYS A 120 1.83 1.87 -3.51
CA CYS A 120 0.54 1.38 -3.97
C CYS A 120 0.11 0.19 -3.10
N HIS A 121 -0.96 0.38 -2.35
CA HIS A 121 -1.56 -0.61 -1.46
C HIS A 121 -2.69 -1.36 -2.16
N LYS A 122 -2.57 -2.69 -2.28
CA LYS A 122 -3.62 -3.52 -2.86
C LYS A 122 -4.84 -3.49 -1.93
N GLN A 123 -5.99 -3.13 -2.49
CA GLN A 123 -7.25 -3.02 -1.75
C GLN A 123 -8.06 -4.31 -1.82
N ASN A 124 -8.94 -4.49 -0.84
CA ASN A 124 -9.92 -5.59 -0.85
C ASN A 124 -11.12 -5.18 -1.69
N TYR A 125 -11.06 -5.48 -2.99
CA TYR A 125 -12.11 -5.16 -3.95
C TYR A 125 -12.32 -6.32 -4.93
N VAL A 126 -13.48 -6.36 -5.57
CA VAL A 126 -13.93 -7.46 -6.46
C VAL A 126 -13.02 -7.68 -7.68
N TYR A 127 -12.27 -6.66 -8.07
CA TYR A 127 -11.11 -6.77 -8.98
C TYR A 127 -9.91 -6.03 -8.36
N ALA A 128 -8.72 -6.15 -8.95
CA ALA A 128 -7.54 -5.49 -8.42
C ALA A 128 -7.66 -3.96 -8.50
N VAL A 129 -7.72 -3.33 -7.33
CA VAL A 129 -7.64 -1.88 -7.13
C VAL A 129 -6.46 -1.58 -6.22
N PHE A 130 -5.68 -0.56 -6.55
CA PHE A 130 -4.57 -0.11 -5.74
C PHE A 130 -4.80 1.33 -5.27
N TYR A 131 -4.77 1.55 -3.95
CA TYR A 131 -4.63 2.88 -3.39
C TYR A 131 -3.16 3.28 -3.50
N CYS A 132 -2.86 4.18 -4.41
CA CYS A 132 -1.50 4.69 -4.63
C CYS A 132 -1.36 6.08 -4.03
N HIS A 133 -0.23 6.36 -3.39
CA HIS A 133 0.10 7.69 -2.92
C HIS A 133 1.60 7.99 -2.90
N GLU A 134 1.92 9.26 -3.13
CA GLU A 134 3.22 9.86 -2.85
C GLU A 134 3.05 10.74 -1.60
N VAL A 135 3.88 10.50 -0.59
CA VAL A 135 3.93 11.34 0.62
C VAL A 135 5.29 12.01 0.68
N ASN A 136 5.31 13.34 0.82
CA ASN A 136 6.54 14.10 0.99
C ASN A 136 7.40 13.58 2.14
N ALA A 137 8.72 13.76 2.03
CA ALA A 137 9.70 13.37 3.05
C ALA A 137 9.65 11.86 3.39
N THR A 138 9.40 11.00 2.41
CA THR A 138 9.38 9.55 2.57
C THR A 138 10.63 8.91 1.98
N ARG A 139 11.31 8.07 2.77
CA ARG A 139 12.44 7.25 2.31
C ARG A 139 12.03 5.78 2.24
N ALA A 140 12.52 5.09 1.22
CA ALA A 140 12.27 3.68 0.98
C ALA A 140 13.54 2.85 1.22
N TYR A 141 13.36 1.68 1.83
CA TYR A 141 14.43 0.74 2.14
C TYR A 141 14.06 -0.69 1.74
N SER A 142 15.04 -1.42 1.20
CA SER A 142 15.02 -2.87 1.11
C SER A 142 15.68 -3.44 2.37
N VAL A 143 15.00 -4.39 3.02
CA VAL A 143 15.43 -4.96 4.29
C VAL A 143 15.46 -6.49 4.21
N SER A 144 16.66 -7.05 4.30
CA SER A 144 16.89 -8.49 4.40
C SER A 144 16.66 -8.95 5.84
N LEU A 145 15.68 -9.82 6.02
CA LEU A 145 15.26 -10.36 7.31
C LEU A 145 15.55 -11.87 7.36
N ALA A 146 15.94 -12.34 8.55
CA ALA A 146 16.12 -13.75 8.85
C ALA A 146 15.42 -14.11 10.18
N ALA A 147 14.63 -15.17 10.16
CA ALA A 147 14.03 -15.78 11.34
C ALA A 147 14.95 -16.85 11.93
N SER A 148 14.68 -17.24 13.18
CA SER A 148 15.47 -18.27 13.88
C SER A 148 15.35 -19.67 13.28
N ASP A 149 14.26 -19.94 12.55
CA ASP A 149 14.03 -21.20 11.82
C ASP A 149 14.71 -21.24 10.44
N GLY A 150 15.50 -20.21 10.12
CA GLY A 150 16.17 -20.08 8.83
C GLY A 150 15.33 -19.43 7.73
N THR A 151 14.04 -19.10 7.98
CA THR A 151 13.19 -18.39 7.03
C THR A 151 13.81 -17.02 6.69
N LYS A 152 13.99 -16.75 5.40
CA LYS A 152 14.45 -15.45 4.89
C LYS A 152 13.29 -14.67 4.29
N ALA A 153 13.34 -13.35 4.42
CA ALA A 153 12.39 -12.44 3.80
C ALA A 153 13.13 -11.21 3.27
N LYS A 154 12.72 -10.71 2.11
CA LYS A 154 13.12 -9.41 1.59
C LYS A 154 11.94 -8.48 1.76
N ALA A 155 11.96 -7.66 2.81
CA ALA A 155 10.87 -6.75 3.11
C ALA A 155 11.18 -5.35 2.60
N VAL A 156 10.16 -4.65 2.13
CA VAL A 156 10.25 -3.22 1.88
C VAL A 156 9.80 -2.47 3.12
N ALA A 157 10.57 -1.47 3.53
CA ALA A 157 10.18 -0.53 4.57
C ALA A 157 10.10 0.89 4.01
N VAL A 158 9.12 1.66 4.48
CA VAL A 158 9.04 3.10 4.23
C VAL A 158 9.14 3.84 5.55
N CYS A 159 9.83 4.96 5.52
CA CYS A 159 10.01 5.86 6.65
C CYS A 159 9.55 7.26 6.25
N HIS A 160 8.48 7.73 6.88
CA HIS A 160 8.02 9.11 6.77
C HIS A 160 8.80 9.96 7.77
N THR A 161 9.68 10.80 7.26
CA THR A 161 10.62 11.60 8.06
C THR A 161 10.02 12.93 8.53
N ASP A 162 8.91 13.37 7.93
CA ASP A 162 8.09 14.49 8.40
C ASP A 162 6.62 14.08 8.48
N THR A 163 6.10 13.99 9.70
CA THR A 163 4.72 13.58 9.99
C THR A 163 3.88 14.69 10.62
N ARG A 164 4.35 15.95 10.59
CA ARG A 164 3.70 17.09 11.26
C ARG A 164 2.25 17.34 10.82
N PHE A 165 1.92 16.99 9.58
CA PHE A 165 0.60 17.19 8.99
C PHE A 165 -0.31 15.96 9.08
N TRP A 166 0.17 14.87 9.67
CA TRP A 166 -0.67 13.69 9.90
C TRP A 166 -1.67 13.96 11.02
N SER A 167 -2.83 13.30 10.95
CA SER A 167 -3.81 13.37 12.03
C SER A 167 -3.17 12.95 13.36
N PRO A 168 -3.34 13.72 14.45
CA PRO A 168 -2.89 13.31 15.79
C PRO A 168 -3.52 11.98 16.25
N GLN A 169 -4.67 11.61 15.69
CA GLN A 169 -5.36 10.35 15.95
C GLN A 169 -4.86 9.18 15.08
N HIS A 170 -3.89 9.42 14.19
CA HIS A 170 -3.34 8.37 13.33
C HIS A 170 -2.79 7.21 14.17
N LEU A 171 -3.11 5.97 13.77
CA LEU A 171 -2.82 4.76 14.54
C LEU A 171 -1.33 4.63 14.94
N ALA A 172 -0.42 5.06 14.05
CA ALA A 172 1.01 5.06 14.32
C ALA A 172 1.38 5.80 15.61
N PHE A 173 0.78 6.96 15.88
CA PHE A 173 1.05 7.77 17.08
C PHE A 173 0.50 7.10 18.35
N GLN A 174 -0.64 6.41 18.23
CA GLN A 174 -1.24 5.67 19.34
C GLN A 174 -0.41 4.44 19.73
N VAL A 175 0.17 3.75 18.75
CA VAL A 175 1.00 2.55 18.96
C VAL A 175 2.40 2.93 19.44
N LEU A 176 3.04 3.90 18.79
CA LEU A 176 4.42 4.31 19.10
C LEU A 176 4.52 5.25 20.31
N LYS A 177 3.39 5.80 20.79
CA LYS A 177 3.33 6.78 21.89
C LYS A 177 4.16 8.04 21.62
N VAL A 178 4.11 8.51 20.38
CA VAL A 178 4.80 9.74 19.92
C VAL A 178 3.79 10.71 19.30
N LYS A 179 4.20 11.97 19.08
CA LYS A 179 3.34 13.01 18.51
C LYS A 179 3.71 13.26 17.04
N PRO A 180 2.81 13.85 16.24
CA PRO A 180 3.14 14.32 14.89
C PRO A 180 4.41 15.17 14.87
N GLY A 181 5.34 14.85 13.98
CA GLY A 181 6.55 15.65 13.74
C GLY A 181 7.69 15.50 14.75
N THR A 182 7.55 14.68 15.79
CA THR A 182 8.63 14.52 16.79
C THR A 182 9.70 13.52 16.37
N VAL A 183 9.29 12.48 15.64
CA VAL A 183 10.18 11.41 15.15
C VAL A 183 9.70 10.90 13.79
N PRO A 184 10.60 10.30 12.98
CA PRO A 184 10.19 9.54 11.81
C PRO A 184 9.29 8.35 12.18
N VAL A 185 8.31 8.06 11.33
CA VAL A 185 7.46 6.86 11.44
C VAL A 185 7.83 5.91 10.31
N CYS A 186 8.34 4.73 10.67
CA CYS A 186 8.69 3.68 9.73
C CYS A 186 7.76 2.48 9.86
N HIS A 187 7.43 1.84 8.73
CA HIS A 187 6.72 0.58 8.73
C HIS A 187 7.14 -0.30 7.53
N PHE A 188 7.00 -1.61 7.70
CA PHE A 188 7.12 -2.55 6.61
C PHE A 188 5.86 -2.52 5.75
N LEU A 189 6.02 -2.71 4.44
CA LEU A 189 4.91 -2.92 3.54
C LEU A 189 4.49 -4.40 3.59
N PRO A 190 3.18 -4.68 3.74
CA PRO A 190 2.62 -6.00 3.51
C PRO A 190 2.98 -6.56 2.13
N ASN A 191 2.91 -7.88 1.99
CA ASN A 191 2.96 -8.53 0.69
C ASN A 191 1.80 -8.04 -0.20
N GLY A 192 2.02 -8.00 -1.52
CA GLY A 192 1.07 -7.53 -2.52
C GLY A 192 1.05 -6.02 -2.70
N ASN A 193 1.69 -5.26 -1.81
CA ASN A 193 1.89 -3.82 -1.99
C ASN A 193 3.14 -3.56 -2.83
N LEU A 194 3.05 -2.55 -3.69
CA LEU A 194 4.13 -2.16 -4.59
C LEU A 194 4.70 -0.84 -4.13
N ILE A 195 6.02 -0.70 -4.20
CA ILE A 195 6.68 0.60 -4.12
C ILE A 195 7.40 0.88 -5.43
N TRP A 196 7.17 2.07 -5.97
CA TRP A 196 7.89 2.60 -7.11
C TRP A 196 8.91 3.61 -6.60
N VAL A 197 10.14 3.51 -7.07
CA VAL A 197 11.24 4.42 -6.75
C VAL A 197 11.91 4.86 -8.04
N THR A 198 12.52 6.05 -8.05
CA THR A 198 13.36 6.48 -9.18
C THR A 198 14.56 5.55 -9.33
N SER A 199 14.82 5.06 -10.54
CA SER A 199 16.08 4.38 -10.84
C SER A 199 17.23 5.39 -10.78
N SER A 200 18.35 4.96 -10.21
CA SER A 200 19.61 5.71 -10.25
C SER A 200 20.30 5.56 -11.59
#